data_AF-A0A9Q0TIF0-F1
#
_entry.id   AF-A0A9Q0TIF0-F1
#
_cell.length_a   1.000
_cell.length_b   1.000
_cell.length_c   1.000
_cell.angle_alpha   90.00
_cell.angle_beta   90.00
_cell.angle_gamma   90.00
#
_symmetry.space_group_name_H-M   'P 1'
#
loop_
_entity.id
_entity.type
_entity.pdbx_description
1 polymer ?
#
loop_
_entity_poly.entity_id
_entity_poly.type
_entity_poly.pdbx_seq_one_letter_code
_entity_poly.pdbx_strand_id
1 'polypeptide(L)' 'MLRPLSLDINKQDSEIKAAKWMPTEEYMAQPYINKHESFKNVAKICSSKSRNHYSGLCSVPTMSSSGKKSFTYFNKLQL' A
#
# COMPACT_ATOMS: atom_id res chain seq x y z
N MET A 1 2.69 3.44 0.45
CA MET A 1 3.28 2.17 -0.02
C MET A 1 4.31 1.74 0.99
N LEU A 2 4.36 0.44 1.28
CA LEU A 2 5.44 -0.14 2.07
C LEU A 2 6.76 0.04 1.31
N ARG A 3 7.85 0.25 2.05
CA ARG A 3 9.19 0.36 1.47
C ARG A 3 9.86 -1.01 1.59
N PRO A 4 10.24 -1.65 0.47
CA PRO A 4 10.94 -2.92 0.55
C PRO A 4 12.29 -2.75 1.23
N LEU A 5 12.69 -3.73 2.05
CA LEU A 5 14.04 -3.82 2.61
C LEU A 5 15.00 -4.59 1.68
N SER A 6 14.45 -5.43 0.80
CA SER A 6 15.14 -6.13 -0.29
C SER A 6 14.22 -6.22 -1.51
N LEU A 7 14.82 -6.35 -2.69
CA LEU A 7 14.11 -6.64 -3.95
C LEU A 7 14.06 -8.14 -4.26
N ASP A 8 14.75 -8.98 -3.48
CA ASP A 8 14.72 -10.43 -3.65
C ASP A 8 13.34 -10.97 -3.27
N ILE A 9 12.78 -11.80 -4.15
CA ILE A 9 11.48 -12.42 -3.93
C ILE A 9 11.73 -13.84 -3.44
N ASN A 10 11.44 -14.09 -2.16
CA ASN A 10 11.26 -15.42 -1.63
C ASN A 10 9.76 -15.73 -1.58
N LYS A 11 9.27 -16.51 -2.53
CA LYS A 11 7.84 -16.82 -2.65
C LYS A 11 7.43 -17.80 -1.56
N GLN A 12 6.33 -17.51 -0.86
CA GLN A 12 5.72 -18.48 0.04
C GLN A 12 4.98 -19.56 -0.78
N ASP A 13 5.52 -20.77 -0.81
CA ASP A 13 5.00 -21.87 -1.64
C ASP A 13 3.65 -22.44 -1.19
N SER A 14 3.20 -22.12 0.02
CA SER A 14 1.97 -22.70 0.58
C SER A 14 0.68 -22.17 -0.06
N GLU A 15 0.66 -20.93 -0.56
CA GLU A 15 -0.59 -20.25 -0.97
C GLU A 15 -0.54 -19.59 -2.35
N ILE A 16 0.63 -19.11 -2.81
CA ILE A 16 0.73 -18.35 -4.06
C ILE A 16 1.50 -19.11 -5.13
N LYS A 17 1.00 -19.08 -6.37
CA LYS A 17 1.63 -19.76 -7.51
C LYS A 17 2.93 -19.06 -7.95
N ALA A 18 2.92 -17.73 -8.04
CA ALA A 18 4.05 -16.93 -8.50
C ALA A 18 4.03 -15.52 -7.87
N ALA A 19 5.20 -14.92 -7.76
CA ALA A 19 5.36 -13.51 -7.41
C ALA A 19 6.46 -12.90 -8.30
N LYS A 20 6.21 -11.70 -8.82
CA LYS A 20 7.18 -10.92 -9.60
C LYS A 20 7.00 -9.44 -9.30
N TRP A 21 8.07 -8.67 -9.47
CA TRP A 21 7.94 -7.23 -9.62
C TRP A 21 7.19 -6.93 -10.93
N MET A 22 6.31 -5.94 -10.89
CA MET A 22 5.54 -5.49 -12.03
C MET A 22 5.55 -3.95 -12.05
N PRO A 23 5.84 -3.32 -13.20
CA PRO A 23 5.66 -1.88 -13.36
C PRO A 23 4.24 -1.45 -13.02
N THR A 24 4.10 -0.31 -12.36
CA THR A 24 2.78 0.23 -11.97
C THR A 24 1.87 0.42 -13.18
N GLU A 25 2.44 0.83 -14.31
CA GLU A 25 1.75 1.03 -15.58
C GLU A 25 1.24 -0.30 -16.17
N GLU A 26 2.05 -1.38 -16.11
CA GLU A 26 1.64 -2.74 -16.52
C GLU A 26 0.49 -3.25 -15.63
N TYR A 27 0.61 -3.04 -14.32
CA TYR A 27 -0.45 -3.39 -13.37
C TYR A 27 -1.76 -2.67 -13.71
N MET A 28 -1.72 -1.33 -13.85
CA MET A 28 -2.91 -0.52 -14.16
C MET A 28 -3.57 -0.85 -15.50
N ALA A 29 -2.80 -1.33 -16.47
CA ALA A 29 -3.30 -1.71 -17.78
C ALA A 29 -4.04 -3.06 -17.78
N GLN A 30 -3.98 -3.84 -16.70
CA GLN A 30 -4.64 -5.15 -16.65
C GLN A 30 -6.15 -5.05 -16.96
N PRO A 31 -6.69 -5.91 -17.83
CA PRO A 31 -8.10 -5.85 -18.21
C PRO A 31 -9.07 -5.92 -17.03
N TYR A 32 -8.72 -6.72 -16.00
CA TYR A 32 -9.54 -6.86 -14.80
C TYR A 32 -9.70 -5.55 -14.03
N ILE A 33 -8.60 -4.78 -13.89
CA ILE A 33 -8.63 -3.48 -13.22
C ILE A 33 -9.52 -2.50 -13.98
N ASN A 34 -9.41 -2.49 -15.31
CA ASN A 34 -10.18 -1.55 -16.13
C ASN A 34 -11.65 -1.94 -16.29
N LYS A 35 -12.02 -3.20 -16.00
CA LYS A 35 -13.41 -3.68 -16.02
C LYS A 35 -14.22 -3.23 -14.80
N HIS A 36 -13.57 -2.97 -13.67
CA HIS A 36 -14.23 -2.72 -12.40
C HIS A 36 -13.79 -1.38 -11.79
N GLU A 37 -14.72 -0.41 -11.68
CA GLU A 37 -14.40 0.95 -11.26
C GLU A 37 -13.80 1.01 -9.85
N SER A 38 -14.21 0.14 -8.94
CA SER A 38 -13.62 0.02 -7.60
C SER A 38 -12.11 -0.32 -7.66
N PHE A 39 -11.74 -1.32 -8.46
CA PHE A 39 -10.34 -1.72 -8.65
C PHE A 39 -9.54 -0.63 -9.38
N LYS A 40 -10.15 0.03 -10.38
CA LYS A 40 -9.56 1.18 -11.06
C LYS A 40 -9.23 2.31 -10.08
N ASN A 41 -10.13 2.61 -9.14
CA ASN A 41 -9.90 3.64 -8.13
C ASN A 41 -8.79 3.26 -7.14
N VAL A 42 -8.75 1.99 -6.70
CA VAL A 42 -7.63 1.48 -5.88
C VAL A 42 -6.30 1.61 -6.63
N ALA A 43 -6.26 1.23 -7.90
CA ALA A 43 -5.06 1.32 -8.73
C ALA A 43 -4.58 2.78 -8.90
N LYS A 44 -5.50 3.73 -9.12
CA LYS A 44 -5.20 5.17 -9.15
C LYS A 44 -4.58 5.66 -7.84
N ILE A 45 -5.14 5.27 -6.68
CA ILE A 45 -4.58 5.65 -5.36
C ILE A 45 -3.16 5.10 -5.19
N CYS A 46 -2.93 3.83 -5.53
CA CYS A 46 -1.60 3.22 -5.49
C CYS A 46 -0.61 3.96 -6.40
N SER A 47 -1.01 4.30 -7.62
CA SER A 47 -0.20 5.07 -8.57
C SER A 47 0.16 6.46 -8.02
N SER A 48 -0.83 7.22 -7.56
CA SER A 48 -0.60 8.53 -6.92
C SER A 48 0.32 8.44 -5.72
N LYS A 49 0.20 7.39 -4.89
CA LYS A 49 1.09 7.17 -3.74
C LYS A 49 2.52 6.82 -4.17
N SER A 50 2.70 6.03 -5.23
CA SER A 50 4.02 5.67 -5.76
C SER A 50 4.81 6.88 -6.24
N ARG A 51 4.10 7.89 -6.78
CA ARG A 51 4.68 9.15 -7.26
C ARG A 51 4.81 10.22 -6.17
N ASN A 52 4.48 9.92 -4.91
CA ASN A 52 4.41 10.87 -3.78
C ASN A 52 3.32 11.96 -3.88
N HIS A 53 2.31 11.80 -4.75
CA HIS A 53 1.17 12.72 -4.88
C HIS A 53 0.00 12.39 -3.94
N TYR A 54 0.18 11.46 -3.00
CA TYR A 54 -0.85 11.07 -2.02
C TYR A 54 -0.22 10.97 -0.62
N SER A 55 -0.66 11.81 0.31
CA SER A 55 -0.16 11.86 1.69
C SER A 55 -0.66 10.66 2.51
N GLY A 56 -1.95 10.33 2.39
CA GLY A 56 -2.59 9.23 3.12
C GLY A 56 -2.55 9.43 4.64
N LEU A 57 -2.79 8.33 5.36
CA LEU A 57 -2.68 8.32 6.83
C LEU A 57 -1.31 7.78 7.28
N CYS A 58 -0.79 8.33 8.37
CA CYS A 58 0.43 7.89 9.02
C CYS A 58 0.13 7.43 10.45
N SER A 59 0.80 6.37 10.91
CA SER A 59 0.66 5.89 12.28
C SER A 59 1.45 6.79 13.23
N VAL A 60 0.80 7.18 14.32
CA VAL A 60 1.38 7.91 15.44
C VAL A 60 1.28 7.04 16.68
N PRO A 61 2.40 6.68 17.32
CA PRO A 61 2.36 5.93 18.56
C PRO A 61 1.75 6.80 19.67
N THR A 62 0.79 6.23 20.39
CA THR A 62 0.09 6.86 21.51
C THR A 62 0.13 5.94 22.73
N MET A 63 -0.20 6.48 23.91
CA MET A 63 -0.27 5.73 25.16
C MET A 63 -1.63 5.95 25.80
N SER A 64 -2.32 4.87 26.18
CA SER A 64 -3.56 4.97 26.95
C SER A 64 -3.29 5.44 28.39
N SER A 65 -4.33 5.89 29.08
CA SER A 65 -4.27 6.20 30.52
C SER A 65 -3.85 5.00 31.38
N SER A 66 -4.08 3.78 30.90
CA SER A 66 -3.62 2.52 31.52
C SER A 66 -2.19 2.12 31.14
N GLY A 67 -1.43 2.97 30.43
CA GLY A 67 -0.04 2.72 30.04
C GLY A 67 0.13 1.72 28.89
N LYS A 68 -0.93 1.40 28.14
CA LYS A 68 -0.84 0.51 26.98
C LYS A 68 -0.50 1.32 25.73
N LYS A 69 0.48 0.82 24.97
CA LYS A 69 0.85 1.41 23.67
C LYS A 69 -0.27 1.16 22.65
N SER A 70 -0.64 2.21 21.94
CA SER A 70 -1.58 2.20 20.83
C SER A 70 -0.99 2.94 19.62
N PHE A 71 -1.64 2.81 18.47
CA PHE A 71 -1.30 3.55 17.26
C PHE A 71 -2.55 4.21 16.70
N THR A 72 -2.47 5.52 16.49
CA THR A 72 -3.55 6.31 15.90
C THR A 72 -3.14 6.77 14.51
N TYR A 73 -4.05 6.74 13.54
CA TYR A 73 -3.75 7.04 12.14
C TYR A 73 -4.32 8.41 11.76
N PHE A 74 -3.44 9.37 11.47
CA PHE A 74 -3.80 10.74 11.12
C PHE A 74 -3.33 11.11 9.73
N ASN A 75 -3.93 12.16 9.15
CA ASN A 75 -3.44 12.72 7.90
C ASN A 75 -2.02 13.26 8.11
N LYS A 76 -1.08 12.86 7.24
CA LYS A 76 0.32 13.29 7.29
C LYS A 76 0.50 14.81 7.32
N LEU A 77 -0.44 15.58 6.74
CA LEU A 77 -0.38 17.04 6.67
C LEU A 77 -0.85 17.74 7.97
N GLN A 78 -1.40 16.99 8.92
CA GLN A 78 -1.89 17.50 10.20
C GLN A 78 -0.95 17.18 11.37
N LEU A 79 0.25 16.66 11.07
CA LEU A 79 1.38 16.45 11.97
C LEU A 79 2.54 17.33 11.52
#